data_AF-A0A1I2PJ87-F1
#
_entry.id   AF-A0A1I2PJ87-F1
#
_cell.length_a   1.000
_cell.length_b   1.000
_cell.length_c   1.000
_cell.angle_alpha   90.00
_cell.angle_beta   90.00
_cell.angle_gamma   90.00
#
_symmetry.space_group_name_H-M   'P 1'
#
loop_
_entity.id
_entity.type
_entity.pdbx_description
1 polymer ?
#
loop_
_entity_poly.entity_id
_entity_poly.type
_entity_poly.pdbx_seq_one_letter_code
_entity_poly.pdbx_strand_id
1 'polypeptide(L)'
;MLLNDIRKEIDKVDNEIKALFKERMKIADAVARVKAENYDVILKPERETQIINNLLQGVDSSIAMEYEAFIRKTMTVSRMYQYKKTLNLRKEEINKLNELAQELMSDTEHNRIEILLSVDDQSGSLGNILSMIGDYKVNIKEIKSLIGTEYGFSIVIEGNLLEDNMKALIYQLSKETAAMKVIKSYKE
;
A
#
# COMPACT_ATOMS: atom_id res chain seq x y z
N MET A 1 15.13 21.77 31.12
CA MET A 1 15.30 20.43 30.54
C MET A 1 16.24 20.55 29.35
N LEU A 2 17.31 19.75 29.27
CA LEU A 2 18.24 19.82 28.13
C LEU A 2 17.66 19.04 26.95
N LEU A 3 18.10 19.35 25.73
CA LEU A 3 17.68 18.63 24.52
C LEU A 3 17.89 17.11 24.62
N ASN A 4 18.97 16.69 25.27
CA ASN A 4 19.27 15.27 25.49
C ASN A 4 18.26 14.60 26.43
N ASP A 5 17.70 15.32 27.40
CA ASP A 5 16.68 14.78 28.29
C ASP A 5 15.35 14.61 27.53
N ILE A 6 15.00 15.58 26.67
CA ILE A 6 13.81 15.50 25.81
C ILE A 6 13.92 14.31 24.84
N ARG A 7 15.11 14.08 24.25
CA ARG A 7 15.33 12.93 23.36
C ARG A 7 15.15 11.58 24.08
N LYS A 8 15.54 11.47 25.35
CA LYS A 8 15.30 10.24 26.13
C LYS A 8 13.82 9.98 26.35
N GLU A 9 13.01 11.02 26.56
CA GLU A 9 11.55 10.87 26.65
C GLU A 9 10.96 10.45 25.30
N ILE A 10 11.45 10.99 24.18
CA ILE A 10 11.05 10.54 22.83
C ILE A 10 11.40 9.05 22.65
N ASP A 11 12.63 8.63 22.98
CA ASP A 11 13.05 7.24 22.85
C ASP A 11 12.15 6.29 23.66
N LYS A 12 11.71 6.71 24.83
CA LYS A 12 10.77 5.95 25.66
C LYS A 12 9.42 5.80 24.93
N VAL A 13 8.84 6.90 24.46
CA VAL A 13 7.56 6.89 23.73
C VAL A 13 7.66 6.05 22.45
N ASP A 14 8.74 6.19 21.69
CA ASP A 14 8.96 5.43 20.45
C ASP A 14 9.06 3.93 20.70
N ASN A 15 9.59 3.51 21.85
CA ASN A 15 9.61 2.11 22.25
C ASN A 15 8.22 1.58 22.61
N GLU A 16 7.37 2.40 23.22
CA GLU A 16 5.96 2.06 23.47
C GLU A 16 5.18 1.97 22.14
N ILE A 17 5.36 2.93 21.23
CA ILE A 17 4.79 2.91 19.87
C ILE A 17 5.22 1.64 19.14
N LYS A 18 6.50 1.26 19.22
CA LYS A 18 7.02 0.02 18.62
C LYS A 18 6.36 -1.23 19.18
N ALA A 19 6.10 -1.27 20.49
CA ALA A 19 5.41 -2.40 21.12
C ALA A 19 3.96 -2.49 20.61
N LEU A 20 3.23 -1.38 20.61
CA LEU A 20 1.85 -1.29 20.10
C LEU A 20 1.77 -1.60 18.60
N PHE A 21 2.76 -1.17 17.82
CA PHE A 21 2.86 -1.48 16.40
C PHE A 21 3.00 -3.00 16.17
N LYS A 22 3.85 -3.68 16.94
CA LYS A 22 3.98 -5.15 16.86
C LYS A 22 2.67 -5.86 17.19
N GLU A 23 1.97 -5.40 18.21
CA GLU A 23 0.65 -5.93 18.56
C GLU A 23 -0.36 -5.72 17.41
N ARG A 24 -0.41 -4.51 16.86
CA ARG A 24 -1.24 -4.20 15.70
C ARG A 24 -0.96 -5.11 14.51
N MET A 25 0.31 -5.42 14.23
CA MET A 25 0.68 -6.32 13.13
C MET A 25 0.22 -7.77 13.36
N LYS A 26 0.18 -8.25 14.61
CA LYS A 26 -0.42 -9.56 14.92
C LYS A 26 -1.92 -9.58 14.62
N ILE A 27 -2.62 -8.51 14.97
CA ILE A 27 -4.06 -8.37 14.68
C ILE A 27 -4.28 -8.26 13.16
N ALA A 28 -3.43 -7.51 12.46
CA ALA A 28 -3.48 -7.42 11.00
C ALA A 28 -3.24 -8.78 10.32
N ASP A 29 -2.32 -9.62 10.83
CA ASP A 29 -2.15 -11.01 10.35
C ASP A 29 -3.43 -11.83 10.52
N ALA A 30 -4.09 -11.73 11.68
CA ALA A 30 -5.36 -12.41 11.93
C ALA A 30 -6.47 -11.94 10.96
N VAL A 31 -6.58 -10.62 10.74
CA VAL A 31 -7.53 -10.06 9.75
C VAL A 31 -7.22 -10.59 8.35
N ALA A 32 -5.95 -10.65 7.95
CA ALA A 32 -5.56 -11.16 6.64
C ALA A 32 -5.99 -12.62 6.44
N ARG A 33 -5.82 -13.48 7.47
CA ARG A 33 -6.24 -14.89 7.40
C ARG A 33 -7.74 -15.05 7.24
N VAL A 34 -8.51 -14.37 8.09
CA VAL A 34 -9.98 -14.41 8.02
C VAL A 34 -10.50 -13.91 6.68
N LYS A 35 -9.92 -12.81 6.16
CA LYS A 35 -10.29 -12.28 4.85
C LYS A 35 -9.84 -13.19 3.71
N ALA A 36 -8.68 -13.82 3.81
CA ALA A 36 -8.19 -14.78 2.82
C ALA A 36 -9.17 -15.95 2.65
N GLU A 37 -9.60 -16.54 3.77
CA GLU A 37 -10.55 -17.67 3.81
C GLU A 37 -11.94 -17.30 3.27
N ASN A 38 -12.45 -16.12 3.65
CA ASN A 38 -13.80 -15.68 3.28
C ASN A 38 -13.88 -14.90 1.96
N TYR A 39 -12.76 -14.75 1.23
CA TYR A 39 -12.69 -13.97 0.00
C TYR A 39 -13.10 -12.49 0.13
N ASP A 40 -13.12 -11.94 1.34
CA ASP A 40 -13.47 -10.54 1.61
C ASP A 40 -12.34 -9.58 1.19
N VAL A 41 -12.71 -8.32 0.92
CA VAL A 41 -11.78 -7.26 0.51
C VAL A 41 -11.07 -6.63 1.71
N ILE A 42 -9.79 -6.28 1.52
CA ILE A 42 -8.98 -5.67 2.58
C ILE A 42 -9.39 -4.21 2.80
N LEU A 43 -9.35 -3.40 1.75
CA LEU A 43 -9.78 -2.00 1.80
C LEU A 43 -11.31 -1.90 1.89
N LYS A 44 -11.81 -1.18 2.89
CA LYS A 44 -13.22 -0.79 3.04
C LYS A 44 -13.27 0.70 3.40
N PRO A 45 -13.36 1.61 2.41
CA PRO A 45 -13.17 3.05 2.64
C PRO A 45 -14.10 3.63 3.70
N GLU A 46 -15.39 3.28 3.66
CA GLU A 46 -16.38 3.74 4.64
C GLU A 46 -16.03 3.31 6.07
N ARG A 47 -15.55 2.07 6.23
CA ARG A 47 -15.13 1.55 7.53
C ARG A 47 -13.89 2.27 8.05
N GLU A 48 -12.93 2.57 7.19
CA GLU A 48 -11.73 3.32 7.57
C GLU A 48 -12.07 4.76 7.97
N THR A 49 -12.92 5.44 7.20
CA THR A 49 -13.44 6.78 7.54
C THR A 49 -14.15 6.77 8.89
N GLN A 50 -14.98 5.77 9.17
CA GLN A 50 -15.63 5.64 10.47
C GLN A 50 -14.63 5.46 11.62
N ILE A 51 -13.60 4.63 11.43
CA ILE A 51 -12.56 4.43 12.45
C ILE A 51 -11.79 5.72 12.70
N ILE A 52 -11.41 6.44 11.63
CA ILE A 52 -10.69 7.72 11.73
C ILE A 52 -11.53 8.73 12.52
N ASN A 53 -12.81 8.90 12.15
CA ASN A 53 -13.71 9.83 12.84
C ASN A 53 -13.85 9.49 14.33
N ASN A 54 -13.92 8.20 14.67
CA ASN A 54 -14.00 7.77 16.06
C ASN A 54 -12.70 8.03 16.83
N LEU A 55 -11.54 7.80 16.21
CA LEU A 55 -10.24 8.02 16.84
C LEU A 55 -9.91 9.51 17.01
N LEU A 56 -10.46 10.37 16.16
CA LEU A 56 -10.32 11.82 16.27
C LEU A 56 -11.15 12.42 17.41
N GLN A 57 -12.12 11.69 17.98
CA GLN A 57 -12.91 12.18 19.10
C GLN A 57 -12.03 12.44 20.32
N GLY A 58 -12.02 13.68 20.80
CA GLY A 58 -11.23 14.09 21.97
C GLY A 58 -9.77 14.42 21.67
N VAL A 59 -9.35 14.39 20.40
CA VAL A 59 -8.03 14.90 19.99
C VAL A 59 -8.06 16.42 19.94
N ASP A 60 -7.03 17.06 20.48
CA ASP A 60 -6.90 18.51 20.46
C ASP A 60 -6.84 19.04 19.01
N SER A 61 -7.61 20.08 18.72
CA SER A 61 -7.70 20.69 17.39
C SER A 61 -6.34 21.17 16.84
N SER A 62 -5.39 21.47 17.71
CA SER A 62 -4.04 21.91 17.33
C SER A 62 -3.16 20.80 16.75
N ILE A 63 -3.52 19.53 16.96
CA ILE A 63 -2.77 18.35 16.47
C ILE A 63 -3.63 17.36 15.68
N ALA A 64 -4.91 17.67 15.45
CA ALA A 64 -5.86 16.74 14.87
C ALA A 64 -5.46 16.33 13.44
N MET A 65 -4.91 17.26 12.66
CA MET A 65 -4.47 17.00 11.28
C MET A 65 -3.29 16.01 11.24
N GLU A 66 -2.31 16.20 12.11
CA GLU A 66 -1.13 15.35 12.24
C GLU A 66 -1.51 13.95 12.74
N TYR A 67 -2.44 13.87 13.70
CA TYR A 67 -2.92 12.59 14.20
C TYR A 67 -3.73 11.83 13.14
N GLU A 68 -4.60 12.52 12.38
CA GLU A 68 -5.31 11.90 11.26
C GLU A 68 -4.32 11.31 10.24
N ALA A 69 -3.29 12.06 9.86
CA ALA A 69 -2.25 11.59 8.94
C ALA A 69 -1.53 10.34 9.50
N PHE A 70 -1.21 10.33 10.79
CA PHE A 70 -0.61 9.17 11.46
C PHE A 70 -1.53 7.93 11.43
N ILE A 71 -2.83 8.10 11.71
CA ILE A 71 -3.80 7.00 11.68
C ILE A 71 -3.96 6.46 10.26
N ARG A 72 -4.11 7.33 9.26
CA ARG A 72 -4.19 6.93 7.84
C ARG A 72 -2.95 6.14 7.43
N LYS A 73 -1.75 6.63 7.77
CA LYS A 73 -0.51 5.91 7.46
C LYS A 73 -0.43 4.55 8.15
N THR A 74 -0.84 4.49 9.42
CA THR A 74 -0.91 3.25 10.19
C THR A 74 -1.86 2.23 9.54
N MET A 75 -3.00 2.67 9.01
CA MET A 75 -3.92 1.81 8.24
C MET A 75 -3.28 1.32 6.95
N THR A 76 -2.67 2.20 6.15
CA THR A 76 -1.98 1.83 4.89
C THR A 76 -0.89 0.78 5.13
N VAL A 77 -0.05 0.96 6.16
CA VAL A 77 0.99 -0.03 6.53
C VAL A 77 0.36 -1.36 6.95
N SER A 78 -0.76 -1.31 7.67
CA SER A 78 -1.51 -2.53 8.05
C SER A 78 -2.06 -3.24 6.81
N ARG A 79 -2.57 -2.51 5.81
CA ARG A 79 -3.07 -3.07 4.55
C ARG A 79 -1.95 -3.70 3.75
N MET A 80 -0.80 -3.02 3.61
CA MET A 80 0.39 -3.56 2.95
C MET A 80 0.76 -4.96 3.49
N TYR A 81 0.79 -5.10 4.82
CA TYR A 81 1.04 -6.39 5.46
C TYR A 81 -0.06 -7.43 5.13
N GLN A 82 -1.33 -7.02 5.22
CA GLN A 82 -2.48 -7.89 4.93
C GLN A 82 -2.51 -8.37 3.47
N TYR A 83 -2.20 -7.52 2.50
CA TYR A 83 -2.16 -7.88 1.08
C TYR A 83 -1.06 -8.90 0.81
N LYS A 84 0.16 -8.65 1.30
CA LYS A 84 1.26 -9.61 1.18
C LYS A 84 0.89 -10.97 1.77
N LYS A 85 0.27 -10.96 2.96
CA LYS A 85 -0.15 -12.21 3.62
C LYS A 85 -1.26 -12.93 2.86
N THR A 86 -2.29 -12.20 2.45
CA THR A 86 -3.47 -12.75 1.75
C THR A 86 -3.07 -13.33 0.40
N LEU A 87 -2.18 -12.65 -0.33
CA LEU A 87 -1.64 -13.16 -1.60
C LEU A 87 -0.99 -14.53 -1.42
N ASN A 88 -0.15 -14.68 -0.38
CA ASN A 88 0.49 -15.97 -0.05
C ASN A 88 -0.47 -17.08 0.38
N LEU A 89 -1.68 -16.74 0.81
CA LEU A 89 -2.71 -17.70 1.20
C LEU A 89 -3.63 -18.07 0.03
N ARG A 90 -3.81 -17.19 -0.96
CA ARG A 90 -4.66 -17.39 -2.14
C ARG A 90 -3.84 -17.83 -3.36
N LYS A 91 -3.67 -19.15 -3.52
CA LYS A 91 -2.86 -19.74 -4.60
C LYS A 91 -3.30 -19.28 -5.98
N GLU A 92 -4.61 -19.11 -6.21
CA GLU A 92 -5.13 -18.62 -7.49
C GLU A 92 -4.65 -17.21 -7.85
N GLU A 93 -4.52 -16.30 -6.88
CA GLU A 93 -4.04 -14.94 -7.16
C GLU A 93 -2.53 -14.93 -7.45
N ILE A 94 -1.75 -15.78 -6.76
CA ILE A 94 -0.33 -15.99 -7.08
C ILE A 94 -0.16 -16.56 -8.49
N ASN A 95 -0.96 -17.56 -8.87
CA ASN A 95 -0.85 -18.19 -10.17
C ASN A 95 -1.13 -17.19 -11.30
N LYS A 96 -2.17 -16.36 -11.18
CA LYS A 96 -2.44 -15.29 -12.15
C LYS A 96 -1.27 -14.31 -12.31
N LEU A 97 -0.60 -13.95 -11.21
CA LEU A 97 0.57 -13.06 -11.28
C LEU A 97 1.79 -13.75 -11.90
N ASN A 98 1.95 -15.06 -11.68
CA ASN A 98 3.00 -15.84 -12.34
C ASN A 98 2.73 -15.99 -13.83
N GLU A 99 1.48 -16.25 -14.23
CA GLU A 99 1.05 -16.29 -15.63
C GLU A 99 1.29 -14.93 -16.31
N LEU A 100 0.88 -13.84 -15.66
CA LEU A 100 1.15 -12.48 -16.14
C LEU A 100 2.66 -12.21 -16.33
N ALA A 101 3.50 -12.68 -15.40
CA ALA A 101 4.94 -12.56 -15.53
C ALA A 101 5.47 -13.36 -16.73
N GLN A 102 4.98 -14.59 -16.95
CA GLN A 102 5.36 -15.42 -18.10
C GLN A 102 4.91 -14.80 -19.43
N GLU A 103 3.76 -14.15 -19.47
CA GLU A 103 3.24 -13.48 -20.67
C GLU A 103 4.02 -12.21 -21.01
N LEU A 104 4.41 -11.43 -20.00
CA LEU A 104 5.03 -10.11 -20.19
C LEU A 104 6.56 -10.12 -20.17
N MET A 105 7.19 -11.22 -19.76
CA MET A 105 8.64 -11.31 -19.64
C MET A 105 9.24 -12.26 -20.66
N SER A 106 10.18 -11.79 -21.47
CA SER A 106 10.94 -12.64 -22.41
C SER A 106 12.07 -13.39 -21.74
N ASP A 107 12.59 -12.86 -20.63
CA ASP A 107 13.63 -13.43 -19.80
C ASP A 107 13.50 -12.91 -18.35
N THR A 108 14.43 -13.30 -17.47
CA THR A 108 14.39 -12.94 -16.05
C THR A 108 15.05 -11.60 -15.71
N GLU A 109 15.66 -10.91 -16.68
CA GLU A 109 16.49 -9.71 -16.47
C GLU A 109 15.70 -8.39 -16.54
N HIS A 110 14.38 -8.45 -16.73
CA HIS A 110 13.54 -7.25 -16.73
C HIS A 110 13.69 -6.45 -15.43
N ASN A 111 13.71 -5.12 -15.55
CA ASN A 111 13.91 -4.20 -14.43
C ASN A 111 13.00 -2.96 -14.48
N ARG A 112 12.06 -2.93 -15.43
CA ARG A 112 11.02 -1.92 -15.57
C ARG A 112 9.66 -2.59 -15.75
N ILE A 113 8.64 -1.99 -15.15
CA ILE A 113 7.23 -2.39 -15.31
C ILE A 113 6.42 -1.12 -15.57
N GLU A 114 5.62 -1.12 -16.65
CA GLU A 114 4.66 -0.05 -16.93
C GLU A 114 3.24 -0.49 -16.56
N ILE A 115 2.55 0.36 -15.80
CA ILE A 115 1.21 0.13 -15.27
C ILE A 115 0.31 1.26 -15.75
N LEU A 116 -0.85 0.93 -16.29
CA LEU A 116 -1.97 1.87 -16.40
C LEU A 116 -2.89 1.68 -15.21
N LEU A 117 -3.30 2.76 -14.58
CA LEU A 117 -4.30 2.75 -13.51
C LEU A 117 -5.22 3.95 -13.60
N SER A 118 -6.41 3.82 -13.02
CA SER A 118 -7.29 4.94 -12.70
C SER A 118 -7.53 5.01 -11.20
N VAL A 119 -7.63 6.24 -10.69
CA VAL A 119 -7.93 6.50 -9.28
C VAL A 119 -9.29 7.19 -9.15
N ASP A 120 -9.89 7.12 -7.97
CA ASP A 120 -11.13 7.84 -7.70
C ASP A 120 -10.89 9.36 -7.74
N ASP A 121 -11.92 10.10 -8.22
CA ASP A 121 -11.96 11.56 -8.20
C ASP A 121 -12.13 12.09 -6.76
N GLN A 122 -11.04 12.02 -6.00
CA GLN A 122 -10.95 12.56 -4.65
C GLN A 122 -9.56 13.16 -4.44
N SER A 123 -9.51 14.22 -3.64
CA SER A 123 -8.23 14.84 -3.25
C SER A 123 -7.32 13.81 -2.58
N GLY A 124 -6.09 13.72 -3.06
CA GLY A 124 -5.06 12.83 -2.51
C GLY A 124 -5.07 11.40 -3.07
N SER A 125 -6.01 10.99 -3.93
CA SER A 125 -6.06 9.62 -4.47
C SER A 125 -4.78 9.19 -5.16
N LEU A 126 -4.25 10.01 -6.09
CA LEU A 126 -2.96 9.71 -6.72
C LEU A 126 -1.81 9.71 -5.70
N GLY A 127 -1.79 10.67 -4.77
CA GLY A 127 -0.78 10.76 -3.72
C GLY A 127 -0.71 9.49 -2.86
N ASN A 128 -1.86 8.88 -2.57
CA ASN A 128 -1.94 7.60 -1.85
C ASN A 128 -1.30 6.46 -2.64
N ILE A 129 -1.54 6.38 -3.96
CA ILE A 129 -0.90 5.39 -4.84
C ILE A 129 0.62 5.57 -4.89
N LEU A 130 1.10 6.81 -5.03
CA LEU A 130 2.54 7.07 -5.03
C LEU A 130 3.18 6.72 -3.68
N SER A 131 2.51 7.03 -2.57
CA SER A 131 2.97 6.66 -1.23
C SER A 131 3.02 5.14 -1.06
N MET A 132 2.03 4.41 -1.58
CA MET A 132 1.99 2.95 -1.56
C MET A 132 3.18 2.35 -2.30
N ILE A 133 3.47 2.81 -3.52
CA ILE A 133 4.65 2.36 -4.29
C ILE A 133 5.95 2.60 -3.48
N GLY A 134 6.07 3.77 -2.86
CA GLY A 134 7.20 4.12 -2.00
C GLY A 134 7.32 3.26 -0.73
N ASP A 135 6.20 2.82 -0.15
CA ASP A 135 6.19 1.93 1.03
C ASP A 135 6.76 0.55 0.72
N TYR A 136 6.52 0.05 -0.50
CA TYR A 136 7.15 -1.17 -1.04
C TYR A 136 8.62 -0.98 -1.42
N LYS A 137 9.19 0.22 -1.23
CA LYS A 137 10.56 0.60 -1.62
C LYS A 137 10.81 0.50 -3.13
N VAL A 138 9.75 0.69 -3.91
CA VAL A 138 9.81 0.70 -5.37
C VAL A 138 9.99 2.13 -5.85
N ASN A 139 10.94 2.32 -6.76
CA ASN A 139 11.22 3.62 -7.35
C ASN A 139 10.34 3.86 -8.58
N ILE A 140 9.87 5.10 -8.75
CA ILE A 140 9.07 5.51 -9.91
C ILE A 140 10.00 6.23 -10.89
N LYS A 141 9.98 5.81 -12.16
CA LYS A 141 10.77 6.41 -13.24
C LYS A 141 9.98 7.44 -14.02
N GLU A 142 8.69 7.18 -14.21
CA GLU A 142 7.83 8.03 -15.01
C GLU A 142 6.40 7.99 -14.50
N ILE A 143 5.72 9.13 -14.56
CA ILE A 143 4.27 9.25 -14.34
C ILE A 143 3.73 10.15 -15.43
N LYS A 144 2.69 9.70 -16.14
CA LYS A 144 1.99 10.46 -17.18
C LYS A 144 0.48 10.37 -16.95
N SER A 145 -0.21 11.50 -17.01
CA SER A 145 -1.67 11.50 -17.12
C SER A 145 -2.09 11.00 -18.51
N LEU A 146 -3.16 10.21 -18.56
CA LEU A 146 -3.70 9.68 -19.79
C LEU A 146 -4.76 10.63 -20.35
N ILE A 147 -4.61 11.00 -21.62
CA ILE A 147 -5.53 11.90 -22.31
C ILE A 147 -6.85 11.17 -22.58
N GLY A 148 -7.98 11.83 -22.31
CA GLY A 148 -9.31 11.29 -22.58
C GLY A 148 -9.83 10.31 -21.52
N THR A 149 -9.07 10.08 -20.46
CA THR A 149 -9.52 9.34 -19.28
C THR A 149 -9.43 10.26 -18.07
N GLU A 150 -10.57 10.52 -17.41
CA GLU A 150 -10.55 11.21 -16.13
C GLU A 150 -9.77 10.36 -15.11
N TYR A 151 -8.79 10.97 -14.43
CA TYR A 151 -7.99 10.33 -13.38
C TYR A 151 -7.23 9.05 -13.79
N GLY A 152 -6.91 8.91 -15.08
CA GLY A 152 -6.08 7.82 -15.61
C GLY A 152 -4.59 8.20 -15.67
N PHE A 153 -3.72 7.26 -15.31
CA PHE A 153 -2.26 7.44 -15.25
C PHE A 153 -1.51 6.26 -15.86
N SER A 154 -0.42 6.52 -16.57
CA SER A 154 0.66 5.55 -16.80
C SER A 154 1.78 5.80 -15.80
N ILE A 155 2.22 4.75 -15.12
CA ILE A 155 3.33 4.79 -14.17
C ILE A 155 4.35 3.73 -14.58
N VAL A 156 5.60 4.15 -14.77
CA VAL A 156 6.73 3.24 -14.94
C VAL A 156 7.47 3.11 -13.62
N ILE A 157 7.55 1.89 -13.10
CA ILE A 157 8.23 1.56 -11.86
C ILE A 157 9.46 0.68 -12.11
N GLU A 158 10.41 0.76 -11.19
CA GLU A 158 11.62 -0.05 -11.14
C GLU A 158 11.38 -1.37 -10.39
N GLY A 159 11.72 -2.49 -11.02
CA GLY A 159 11.66 -3.81 -10.42
C GLY A 159 11.21 -4.89 -11.39
N ASN A 160 10.93 -6.07 -10.85
CA ASN A 160 10.73 -7.29 -11.64
C ASN A 160 9.49 -8.06 -11.14
N LEU A 161 8.64 -8.55 -12.06
CA LEU A 161 7.40 -9.25 -11.72
C LEU A 161 7.62 -10.59 -11.01
N LEU A 162 8.84 -11.13 -11.00
CA LEU A 162 9.18 -12.35 -10.28
C LEU A 162 9.37 -12.12 -8.78
N GLU A 163 9.60 -10.88 -8.34
CA GLU A 163 9.84 -10.54 -6.93
C GLU A 163 8.55 -10.57 -6.09
N ASP A 164 8.62 -11.18 -4.90
CA ASP A 164 7.46 -11.31 -4.01
C ASP A 164 6.87 -9.96 -3.58
N ASN A 165 7.72 -8.98 -3.30
CA ASN A 165 7.27 -7.63 -2.93
C ASN A 165 6.62 -6.91 -4.13
N MET A 166 7.13 -7.13 -5.34
CA MET A 166 6.52 -6.58 -6.55
C MET A 166 5.15 -7.20 -6.80
N LYS A 167 5.02 -8.52 -6.72
CA LYS A 167 3.72 -9.23 -6.82
C LYS A 167 2.71 -8.72 -5.79
N ALA A 168 3.15 -8.51 -4.54
CA ALA A 168 2.31 -7.96 -3.50
C ALA A 168 1.89 -6.50 -3.78
N LEU A 169 2.78 -5.66 -4.31
CA LEU A 169 2.45 -4.29 -4.73
C LEU A 169 1.44 -4.29 -5.87
N ILE A 170 1.68 -5.06 -6.94
CA ILE A 170 0.76 -5.19 -8.08
C ILE A 170 -0.61 -5.69 -7.62
N TYR A 171 -0.64 -6.69 -6.74
CA TYR A 171 -1.87 -7.20 -6.16
C TYR A 171 -2.61 -6.12 -5.36
N GLN A 172 -1.92 -5.38 -4.48
CA GLN A 172 -2.55 -4.32 -3.70
C GLN A 172 -3.09 -3.19 -4.58
N LEU A 173 -2.29 -2.70 -5.53
CA LEU A 173 -2.72 -1.69 -6.51
C LEU A 173 -3.99 -2.15 -7.22
N SER A 174 -4.03 -3.39 -7.70
CA SER A 174 -5.19 -3.94 -8.42
C SER A 174 -6.48 -3.99 -7.61
N LYS A 175 -6.40 -3.94 -6.27
CA LYS A 175 -7.55 -3.97 -5.36
C LYS A 175 -7.89 -2.60 -4.78
N GLU A 176 -6.98 -1.63 -4.83
CA GLU A 176 -7.17 -0.28 -4.28
C GLU A 176 -7.31 0.82 -5.35
N THR A 177 -7.16 0.49 -6.63
CA THR A 177 -7.45 1.38 -7.76
C THR A 177 -8.79 1.04 -8.40
N ALA A 178 -9.46 2.02 -9.02
CA ALA A 178 -10.71 1.79 -9.74
C ALA A 178 -10.51 0.85 -10.94
N ALA A 179 -9.39 0.99 -11.65
CA ALA A 179 -8.94 0.04 -12.65
C ALA A 179 -7.40 0.01 -12.69
N MET A 180 -6.83 -1.14 -13.01
CA MET A 180 -5.39 -1.30 -13.20
C MET A 180 -5.10 -2.36 -14.26
N LYS A 181 -4.04 -2.14 -15.03
CA LYS A 181 -3.46 -3.13 -15.92
C LYS A 181 -1.93 -2.96 -15.98
N VAL A 182 -1.21 -4.08 -15.88
CA VAL A 182 0.22 -4.11 -16.23
C VAL A 182 0.32 -4.22 -17.76
N ILE A 183 1.02 -3.29 -18.39
CA ILE A 183 1.10 -3.20 -19.86
C ILE A 183 2.32 -3.92 -20.40
N LYS A 184 3.47 -3.70 -19.77
CA LYS A 184 4.73 -4.30 -20.19
C LYS A 184 5.67 -4.44 -19.02
N SER A 185 6.53 -5.45 -19.12
CA SER A 185 7.76 -5.55 -18.36
C SER A 185 8.91 -5.59 -19.36
N TYR A 186 10.04 -4.94 -19.07
CA TYR A 186 11.17 -4.89 -19.99
C TYR A 186 12.48 -4.61 -19.26
N LYS A 187 13.59 -4.84 -19.97
CA LYS A 187 14.94 -4.42 -19.57
C LYS A 187 15.25 -3.07 -20.22
N GLU A 188 15.69 -2.11 -19.42
CA GLU A 188 16.24 -0.83 -19.92
C GLU A 188 17.56 -0.99 -20.66
#